data_AF-A0A917ZAM1-F1
#
_entry.id   AF-A0A917ZAM1-F1
#
_cell.length_a   1.000
_cell.length_b   1.000
_cell.length_c   1.000
_cell.angle_alpha   90.00
_cell.angle_beta   90.00
_cell.angle_gamma   90.00
#
_symmetry.space_group_name_H-M   'P 1'
#
loop_
_entity.id
_entity.type
_entity.pdbx_description
1 polymer ?
#
loop_
_entity_poly.entity_id
_entity_poly.type
_entity_poly.pdbx_seq_one_letter_code
_entity_poly.pdbx_strand_id
1 'polypeptide(L)' 'MATIIDRVRAYLGSPQGKEAVEKAKRMANDPQNQQKAKRFLSRFRSHR' A
#
# COMPACT_ATOMS: atom_id res chain seq x y z
N MET A 1 -9.82 -5.46 25.96
CA MET A 1 -10.49 -4.86 24.78
C MET A 1 -9.48 -4.86 23.65
N ALA A 2 -9.57 -5.79 22.70
CA ALA A 2 -8.68 -5.75 21.53
C ALA A 2 -9.12 -4.58 20.64
N THR A 3 -8.34 -3.51 20.66
CA THR A 3 -8.56 -2.33 19.82
C THR A 3 -8.27 -2.68 18.37
N ILE A 4 -8.91 -1.98 17.43
CA ILE A 4 -8.74 -2.19 15.97
C ILE A 4 -7.25 -2.22 15.58
N ILE A 5 -6.42 -1.45 16.27
CA ILE A 5 -4.96 -1.37 16.11
C ILE A 5 -4.27 -2.73 16.36
N ASP A 6 -4.69 -3.49 17.38
CA ASP A 6 -4.15 -4.81 17.68
C ASP A 6 -4.49 -5.82 16.58
N ARG A 7 -5.70 -5.72 16.02
CA ARG A 7 -6.12 -6.57 14.90
C ARG A 7 -5.37 -6.24 13.62
N VAL A 8 -5.07 -4.96 13.38
CA VAL A 8 -4.21 -4.53 12.25
C VAL A 8 -2.77 -4.98 12.48
N ARG A 9 -2.22 -4.89 13.70
CA ARG A 9 -0.89 -5.43 14.02
C ARG A 9 -0.82 -6.95 13.85
N ALA A 10 -1.82 -7.67 14.34
CA ALA A 10 -1.94 -9.13 14.15
C ALA A 10 -2.06 -9.48 12.66
N TYR A 11 -2.81 -8.69 11.90
CA TYR A 11 -2.94 -8.85 10.45
C TYR A 11 -1.62 -8.55 9.73
N LEU A 12 -0.93 -7.46 10.07
CA LEU A 12 0.39 -7.13 9.52
C LEU A 12 1.48 -8.16 9.89
N GLY A 13 1.34 -8.82 11.05
CA GLY A 13 2.21 -9.91 11.49
C GLY A 13 1.89 -11.25 10.82
N SER A 14 0.69 -11.41 10.28
CA SER A 14 0.26 -12.61 9.55
C SER A 14 0.97 -12.72 8.19
N PRO A 15 1.12 -13.94 7.63
CA PRO A 15 1.73 -14.13 6.31
C PRO A 15 1.04 -13.28 5.21
N GLN A 16 -0.29 -13.14 5.28
CA GLN A 16 -1.06 -12.31 4.34
C GLN A 16 -0.70 -10.82 4.44
N GLY A 17 -0.49 -10.30 5.66
CA GLY A 17 -0.08 -8.91 5.87
C GLY A 17 1.38 -8.67 5.47
N LYS A 18 2.26 -9.64 5.71
CA LYS A 18 3.65 -9.59 5.24
C LYS A 18 3.72 -9.53 3.72
N GLU A 19 2.95 -10.35 3.01
CA GLU A 19 2.87 -10.30 1.54
C GLU A 19 2.33 -8.95 1.05
N ALA A 20 1.30 -8.40 1.69
CA ALA A 20 0.77 -7.08 1.34
C ALA A 20 1.81 -5.96 1.54
N VAL A 21 2.55 -5.99 2.66
CA VAL A 21 3.64 -5.05 2.95
C VAL A 21 4.82 -5.24 2.00
N GLU A 22 5.17 -6.47 1.66
CA GLU A 22 6.26 -6.78 0.74
C GLU A 22 5.92 -6.37 -0.69
N LYS A 23 4.69 -6.62 -1.12
CA LYS A 23 4.16 -6.14 -2.41
C LYS A 23 4.13 -4.62 -2.46
N ALA A 24 3.70 -3.96 -1.37
CA ALA A 24 3.75 -2.51 -1.25
C ALA A 24 5.19 -1.98 -1.29
N LYS A 25 6.13 -2.62 -0.59
CA LYS A 25 7.57 -2.29 -0.63
C LYS A 25 8.16 -2.49 -2.03
N ARG A 26 7.85 -3.59 -2.72
CA ARG A 26 8.25 -3.83 -4.10
C ARG A 26 7.69 -2.76 -5.04
N MET A 27 6.40 -2.46 -4.94
CA MET A 27 5.78 -1.40 -5.73
C MET A 27 6.36 -0.02 -5.44
N ALA A 28 6.73 0.25 -4.18
CA ALA A 28 7.36 1.50 -3.77
C ALA A 28 8.82 1.59 -4.24
N ASN A 29 9.56 0.48 -4.22
CA ASN A 29 10.93 0.40 -4.73
C ASN A 29 11.00 0.45 -6.26
N ASP A 30 9.87 0.36 -6.95
CA ASP A 30 9.81 0.36 -8.40
C ASP A 30 9.52 1.78 -8.94
N PRO A 31 10.54 2.54 -9.39
CA PRO A 31 10.37 3.93 -9.81
C PRO A 31 9.49 4.07 -11.05
N GLN A 32 9.39 3.03 -11.88
CA GLN A 32 8.49 3.01 -13.03
C GLN A 32 7.03 2.96 -12.59
N ASN A 33 6.74 2.18 -11.54
CA ASN A 33 5.39 2.03 -11.01
C ASN A 33 4.96 3.29 -10.26
N GLN A 34 5.89 3.95 -9.55
CA GLN A 34 5.66 5.28 -8.98
C GLN A 34 5.30 6.31 -10.06
N GLN A 35 6.02 6.37 -11.19
CA GLN A 35 5.70 7.31 -12.26
C GLN A 35 4.33 7.03 -12.90
N LYS A 36 3.98 5.76 -13.13
CA LYS A 36 2.64 5.37 -13.60
C LYS A 36 1.56 5.78 -12.60
N ALA A 37 1.75 5.49 -11.31
CA ALA A 37 0.82 5.86 -10.25
C ALA A 37 0.67 7.39 -10.15
N LYS A 38 1.77 8.14 -10.20
CA LYS A 38 1.79 9.60 -10.18
C LYS A 38 1.04 10.18 -11.39
N ARG A 39 1.23 9.61 -12.58
CA ARG A 39 0.52 10.02 -13.80
C ARG A 39 -0.98 9.71 -13.73
N PHE A 40 -1.35 8.56 -13.17
CA PHE A 40 -2.75 8.19 -12.91
C PHE A 40 -3.40 9.13 -11.90
N LEU A 41 -2.73 9.38 -10.77
CA LEU A 41 -3.19 10.29 -9.73
C LEU A 41 -3.30 11.74 -10.23
N SER A 42 -2.35 12.22 -11.03
CA SER A 42 -2.44 13.54 -11.65
C SER A 42 -3.61 13.65 -12.62
N ARG A 43 -3.88 12.61 -13.43
CA ARG A 43 -5.08 12.57 -14.29
C ARG A 43 -6.37 12.58 -13.48
N PHE A 44 -6.42 11.79 -12.41
CA PHE A 44 -7.60 11.70 -11.55
C PHE A 44 -7.85 13.00 -10.77
N ARG A 45 -6.78 13.68 -10.34
CA ARG A 45 -6.84 14.98 -9.67
C ARG A 45 -7.22 16.12 -10.63
N SER A 46 -6.85 16.03 -11.90
CA SER A 46 -7.19 17.03 -12.91
C SER A 46 -8.63 16.90 -13.44
N HIS A 47 -9.33 15.82 -13.09
CA HIS A 47 -10.71 15.56 -13.53
C HIS A 47 -11.77 15.99 -12.50
N ARG A 48 -11.33 16.53 -11.35
CA ARG A 48 -12.16 17.27 -10.39
C ARG A 48 -11.91 18.75 -10.54
#